data_AF-A0A9N8WPU7-F1
#
_entry.id   AF-A0A9N8WPU7-F1
#
_cell.length_a   1.000
_cell.length_b   1.000
_cell.length_c   1.000
_cell.angle_alpha   90.00
_cell.angle_beta   90.00
_cell.angle_gamma   90.00
#
_symmetry.space_group_name_H-M   'P 1'
#
loop_
_entity.id
_entity.type
_entity.pdbx_description
1 polymer ?
#
loop_
_entity_poly.entity_id
_entity_poly.type
_entity_poly.pdbx_seq_one_letter_code
_entity_poly.pdbx_strand_id
1 'polypeptide(L)'
;MNSAKFRNSTDPIAPHAERLINYMNTHPDTILGYAKYYGDSKDTQSARMTDIDSNGFIVMAKDANGKEAEVHIRFKNRLKSSEEVRPVLTEMAREAEEALNLPSTLPPNNNTTTRSSSTHTPFNHPHIAIYIGLLGFLYFHYLVIFHPSPPEFVEYVKSTIDPQFFVYILYVILVIHLFETTIVVIVLTLRGEKDILTWLLWITSTLAIGHFWFLWIPKKERKKIH
;
A
#
# COMPACT_ATOMS: atom_id res chain seq x y z
N MET A 1 -21.70 8.52 -36.67
CA MET A 1 -22.92 8.77 -35.87
C MET A 1 -22.49 9.51 -34.61
N ASN A 2 -22.93 10.76 -34.46
CA ASN A 2 -22.69 11.55 -33.26
C ASN A 2 -23.55 10.97 -32.14
N SER A 3 -22.95 10.20 -31.24
CA SER A 3 -23.58 9.83 -29.97
C SER A 3 -23.90 11.14 -29.23
N ALA A 4 -25.19 11.36 -28.95
CA ALA A 4 -25.64 12.53 -28.22
C ALA A 4 -24.98 12.52 -26.84
N LYS A 5 -24.22 13.57 -26.54
CA LYS A 5 -23.53 13.74 -25.26
C LYS A 5 -24.58 13.66 -24.14
N PHE A 6 -24.50 12.64 -23.29
CA PHE A 6 -25.38 12.47 -22.13
C PHE A 6 -25.08 13.49 -21.01
N ARG A 7 -23.95 14.20 -21.14
CA ARG A 7 -23.39 15.11 -20.12
C ARG A 7 -24.09 16.45 -20.06
N ASN A 8 -24.55 16.82 -18.86
CA ASN A 8 -24.87 18.21 -18.54
C ASN A 8 -23.57 19.01 -18.33
N SER A 9 -23.48 20.22 -18.88
CA SER A 9 -22.33 21.12 -18.72
C SER A 9 -22.02 21.53 -17.27
N THR A 10 -22.99 21.40 -16.35
CA THR A 10 -22.83 21.69 -14.92
C THR A 10 -22.44 20.46 -14.08
N ASP A 11 -22.22 19.31 -14.71
CA ASP A 11 -21.84 18.08 -14.03
C ASP A 11 -20.37 18.12 -13.56
N PRO A 12 -20.07 17.75 -12.29
CA PRO A 12 -18.71 17.84 -11.76
C PRO A 12 -17.71 16.88 -12.43
N ILE A 13 -18.18 15.84 -13.12
CA ILE A 13 -17.35 14.86 -13.81
C ILE A 13 -17.17 15.21 -15.29
N ALA A 14 -18.11 15.96 -15.90
CA ALA A 14 -18.07 16.28 -17.32
C ALA A 14 -16.70 16.78 -17.85
N PRO A 15 -15.93 17.63 -17.13
CA PRO A 15 -14.59 18.05 -17.56
C PRO A 15 -13.56 16.92 -17.66
N HIS A 16 -13.74 15.85 -16.91
CA HIS A 16 -12.80 14.71 -16.80
C HIS A 16 -13.28 13.45 -17.53
N ALA A 17 -14.52 13.46 -18.02
CA ALA A 17 -15.20 12.29 -18.57
C ALA A 17 -14.43 11.63 -19.73
N GLU A 18 -13.90 12.42 -20.68
CA GLU A 18 -13.16 11.87 -21.82
C GLU A 18 -11.90 11.10 -21.39
N ARG A 19 -11.13 11.65 -20.44
CA ARG A 19 -9.96 10.99 -19.87
C ARG A 19 -10.35 9.70 -19.15
N LEU A 20 -11.45 9.72 -18.41
CA LEU A 20 -11.97 8.54 -17.68
C LEU A 20 -12.40 7.45 -18.66
N ILE A 21 -13.15 7.80 -19.71
CA ILE A 21 -13.60 6.87 -20.74
C ILE A 21 -12.43 6.23 -21.45
N ASN A 22 -11.46 7.02 -21.89
CA ASN A 22 -10.27 6.50 -22.56
C ASN A 22 -9.49 5.54 -21.67
N TYR A 23 -9.37 5.85 -20.38
CA TYR A 23 -8.72 4.96 -19.40
C TYR A 23 -9.51 3.67 -19.17
N MET A 24 -10.84 3.75 -19.01
CA MET A 24 -11.65 2.56 -18.79
C MET A 24 -11.66 1.65 -20.02
N ASN A 25 -11.66 2.23 -21.23
CA ASN A 25 -11.62 1.47 -22.48
C ASN A 25 -10.29 0.73 -22.72
N THR A 26 -9.24 0.94 -21.91
CA THR A 26 -8.06 0.06 -21.89
C THR A 26 -8.27 -1.22 -21.07
N HIS A 27 -9.41 -1.36 -20.38
CA HIS A 27 -9.79 -2.50 -19.55
C HIS A 27 -11.16 -3.06 -19.99
N PRO A 28 -11.27 -3.59 -21.22
CA PRO A 28 -12.55 -4.02 -21.81
C PRO A 28 -13.23 -5.13 -21.00
N ASP A 29 -12.48 -6.01 -20.34
CA ASP A 29 -13.03 -7.10 -19.54
C ASP A 29 -13.78 -6.57 -18.30
N THR A 30 -13.28 -5.51 -17.67
CA THR A 30 -13.98 -4.84 -16.56
C THR A 30 -15.29 -4.22 -17.03
N ILE A 31 -15.28 -3.57 -18.20
CA ILE A 31 -16.49 -2.98 -18.78
C ILE A 31 -17.52 -4.05 -19.14
N LEU A 32 -17.05 -5.20 -19.65
CA LEU A 32 -17.90 -6.36 -19.91
C LEU A 32 -18.56 -6.88 -18.62
N GLY A 33 -17.80 -6.94 -17.52
CA GLY A 33 -18.32 -7.28 -16.19
C GLY A 33 -19.44 -6.34 -15.77
N TYR A 34 -19.26 -5.02 -15.93
CA TYR A 34 -20.32 -4.05 -15.63
C TYR A 34 -21.59 -4.27 -16.46
N ALA A 35 -21.46 -4.47 -17.77
CA ALA A 35 -22.59 -4.68 -18.66
C ALA A 35 -23.37 -5.96 -18.31
N LYS A 36 -22.66 -7.05 -17.99
CA LYS A 36 -23.28 -8.33 -17.61
C LYS A 36 -23.98 -8.27 -16.27
N TYR A 37 -23.36 -7.64 -15.28
CA TYR A 37 -23.87 -7.63 -13.91
C TYR A 37 -24.87 -6.50 -13.65
N TYR A 38 -24.47 -5.23 -13.85
CA TYR A 38 -25.35 -4.09 -13.58
C TYR A 38 -26.28 -3.74 -14.74
N GLY A 39 -25.90 -4.13 -15.96
CA GLY A 39 -26.70 -3.92 -17.16
C GLY A 39 -27.67 -5.05 -17.49
N ASP A 40 -27.68 -6.13 -16.71
CA ASP A 40 -28.41 -7.38 -16.96
C ASP A 40 -28.23 -7.94 -18.38
N SER A 41 -27.09 -7.66 -19.02
CA SER A 41 -26.82 -8.02 -20.41
C SER A 41 -25.89 -9.23 -20.50
N LYS A 42 -26.38 -10.38 -20.03
CA LYS A 42 -25.58 -11.61 -19.82
C LYS A 42 -24.95 -12.15 -21.11
N ASP A 43 -25.63 -11.98 -22.25
CA ASP A 43 -25.18 -12.47 -23.57
C ASP A 43 -24.15 -11.56 -24.25
N THR A 44 -23.74 -10.47 -23.58
CA THR A 44 -22.71 -9.56 -24.09
C THR A 44 -21.37 -10.28 -24.24
N GLN A 45 -20.71 -10.09 -25.38
CA GLN A 45 -19.39 -10.63 -25.70
C GLN A 45 -18.29 -9.57 -25.61
N SER A 46 -18.62 -8.32 -25.94
CA SER A 46 -17.69 -7.19 -25.84
C SER A 46 -18.42 -5.93 -25.44
N ALA A 47 -17.73 -5.02 -24.76
CA ALA A 47 -18.33 -3.81 -24.23
C ALA A 47 -17.32 -2.66 -24.24
N ARG A 48 -17.79 -1.45 -24.51
CA ARG A 48 -16.98 -0.21 -24.45
C ARG A 48 -17.76 0.89 -23.76
N MET A 49 -17.10 1.68 -22.92
CA MET A 49 -17.70 2.84 -22.28
C MET A 49 -17.79 3.98 -23.29
N THR A 50 -18.96 4.61 -23.40
CA THR A 50 -19.22 5.72 -24.32
C THR A 50 -19.42 7.03 -23.59
N ASP A 51 -19.98 6.99 -22.37
CA ASP A 51 -20.22 8.19 -21.58
C ASP A 51 -20.12 7.94 -20.06
N ILE A 52 -19.87 9.00 -19.27
CA ILE A 52 -19.83 9.00 -17.80
C ILE A 52 -20.16 10.40 -17.25
N ASP A 53 -20.95 10.44 -16.18
CA ASP A 53 -21.35 11.64 -15.44
C ASP A 53 -21.44 11.36 -13.92
N SER A 54 -21.90 12.32 -13.11
CA SER A 54 -22.07 12.14 -11.66
C SER A 54 -23.10 11.10 -11.24
N ASN A 55 -23.99 10.67 -12.13
CA ASN A 55 -25.06 9.74 -11.83
C ASN A 55 -24.75 8.31 -12.28
N GLY A 56 -23.84 8.14 -13.24
CA GLY A 56 -23.52 6.83 -13.80
C GLY A 56 -22.67 6.90 -15.05
N PHE A 57 -22.73 5.84 -15.83
CA PHE A 57 -22.01 5.72 -17.10
C PHE A 57 -22.80 4.89 -18.10
N ILE A 58 -22.41 5.03 -19.37
CA ILE A 58 -23.03 4.34 -20.49
C ILE A 58 -22.00 3.41 -21.11
N VAL A 59 -22.45 2.19 -21.38
CA VAL A 59 -21.69 1.15 -22.05
C VAL A 59 -22.39 0.76 -23.33
N MET A 60 -21.66 0.74 -24.44
CA MET A 60 -22.09 0.08 -25.66
C MET A 60 -21.70 -1.39 -25.58
N ALA A 61 -22.69 -2.24 -25.36
CA ALA A 61 -22.56 -3.69 -25.28
C ALA A 61 -22.83 -4.32 -26.66
N LYS A 62 -22.05 -5.34 -27.03
CA LYS A 62 -22.21 -6.07 -28.29
C LYS A 62 -22.35 -7.56 -28.02
N ASP A 63 -23.41 -8.16 -28.58
CA ASP A 63 -23.70 -9.59 -28.45
C ASP A 63 -22.90 -10.45 -29.45
N ALA A 64 -23.09 -11.77 -29.39
CA ALA A 64 -22.44 -12.72 -30.30
C ALA A 64 -22.84 -12.56 -31.76
N ASN A 65 -24.02 -12.01 -32.04
CA ASN A 65 -24.53 -11.74 -33.38
C ASN A 65 -24.05 -10.38 -33.92
N GLY A 66 -23.30 -9.64 -33.11
CA GLY A 66 -22.76 -8.33 -33.43
C GLY A 66 -23.75 -7.17 -33.29
N LYS A 67 -24.92 -7.40 -32.67
CA LYS A 67 -25.89 -6.35 -32.35
C LYS A 67 -25.36 -5.51 -31.20
N GLU A 68 -25.31 -4.20 -31.40
CA GLU A 68 -24.92 -3.24 -30.36
C GLU A 68 -26.17 -2.73 -29.61
N ALA A 69 -26.05 -2.60 -28.28
CA ALA A 69 -27.07 -2.06 -27.39
C ALA A 69 -26.43 -1.10 -26.38
N GLU A 70 -27.11 0.00 -26.10
CA GLU A 70 -26.69 1.00 -25.14
C GLU A 70 -27.22 0.64 -23.74
N VAL A 71 -26.32 0.48 -22.79
CA VAL A 71 -26.60 0.05 -21.42
C VAL A 71 -26.25 1.18 -20.47
N HIS A 72 -27.24 1.67 -19.73
CA HIS A 72 -27.09 2.75 -18.76
C HIS A 72 -26.92 2.18 -17.35
N ILE A 73 -25.77 2.41 -16.74
CA ILE A 73 -25.42 1.89 -15.42
C ILE A 73 -25.35 3.06 -14.45
N ARG A 74 -26.16 3.02 -13.40
CA ARG A 74 -26.23 4.09 -12.40
C ARG A 74 -25.32 3.81 -11.21
N PHE A 75 -24.66 4.85 -10.70
CA PHE A 75 -24.02 4.79 -9.40
C PHE A 75 -25.07 4.75 -8.29
N LYS A 76 -24.75 4.07 -7.20
CA LYS A 76 -25.62 4.02 -6.01
C LYS A 76 -25.88 5.41 -5.41
N ASN A 77 -24.86 6.26 -5.41
CA ASN A 77 -24.92 7.64 -4.95
C ASN A 77 -24.38 8.56 -6.05
N ARG A 78 -24.95 9.77 -6.15
CA ARG A 78 -24.42 10.80 -7.04
C ARG A 78 -23.03 11.23 -6.56
N LEU A 79 -22.06 11.17 -7.45
CA LEU A 79 -20.68 11.55 -7.19
C LEU A 79 -20.53 13.07 -7.16
N LYS A 80 -19.71 13.57 -6.23
CA LYS A 80 -19.52 15.01 -6.02
C LYS A 80 -18.29 15.54 -6.76
N SER A 81 -17.34 14.67 -7.07
CA SER A 81 -16.04 15.03 -7.63
C SER A 81 -15.48 13.93 -8.52
N SER A 82 -14.51 14.27 -9.38
CA SER A 82 -13.88 13.32 -10.30
C SER A 82 -13.02 12.27 -9.57
N GLU A 83 -12.53 12.63 -8.39
CA GLU A 83 -11.70 11.81 -7.50
C GLU A 83 -12.49 10.61 -6.95
N GLU A 84 -13.81 10.74 -6.80
CA GLU A 84 -14.72 9.68 -6.33
C GLU A 84 -15.00 8.62 -7.40
N VAL A 85 -14.79 8.93 -8.67
CA VAL A 85 -15.14 8.02 -9.79
C VAL A 85 -14.35 6.72 -9.74
N ARG A 86 -13.03 6.85 -9.58
CA ARG A 86 -12.12 5.69 -9.57
C ARG A 86 -12.46 4.68 -8.48
N PRO A 87 -12.53 5.07 -7.18
CA PRO A 87 -12.85 4.10 -6.13
C PRO A 87 -14.24 3.47 -6.31
N VAL A 88 -15.23 4.23 -6.80
CA VAL A 88 -16.58 3.70 -7.04
C VAL A 88 -16.58 2.67 -8.18
N LEU A 89 -15.93 2.97 -9.31
CA LEU A 89 -15.79 2.00 -10.41
C LEU A 89 -15.01 0.75 -9.97
N THR A 90 -13.93 0.91 -9.21
CA THR A 90 -13.16 -0.23 -8.69
C THR A 90 -14.01 -1.13 -7.79
N GLU A 91 -14.80 -0.54 -6.89
CA GLU A 91 -15.69 -1.32 -6.02
C GLU A 91 -16.79 -2.02 -6.81
N MET A 92 -17.39 -1.33 -7.78
CA MET A 92 -18.38 -1.93 -8.68
C MET A 92 -17.78 -3.10 -9.48
N ALA A 93 -16.50 -3.00 -9.88
CA ALA A 93 -15.84 -4.06 -10.64
C ALA A 93 -15.63 -5.29 -9.77
N ARG A 94 -15.16 -5.09 -8.53
CA ARG A 94 -15.00 -6.16 -7.55
C ARG A 94 -16.32 -6.89 -7.29
N GLU A 95 -17.42 -6.16 -7.09
CA GLU A 95 -18.75 -6.74 -6.89
C GLU A 95 -19.20 -7.57 -8.11
N ALA A 96 -19.02 -7.05 -9.32
CA ALA A 96 -19.34 -7.78 -10.55
C ALA A 96 -18.45 -9.03 -10.75
N GLU A 97 -17.15 -8.93 -10.47
CA GLU A 97 -16.20 -10.04 -10.56
C GLU A 97 -16.58 -11.16 -9.59
N GLU A 98 -16.90 -10.84 -8.34
CA GLU A 98 -17.35 -11.80 -7.32
C GLU A 98 -18.68 -12.44 -7.69
N ALA A 99 -19.66 -11.65 -8.16
CA ALA A 99 -20.97 -12.16 -8.53
C ALA A 99 -20.93 -13.07 -9.78
N LEU A 100 -20.04 -12.79 -10.72
CA LEU A 100 -19.88 -13.54 -11.97
C LEU A 100 -18.79 -14.62 -11.89
N ASN A 101 -18.09 -14.75 -10.76
CA ASN A 101 -16.92 -15.62 -10.59
C ASN A 101 -15.82 -15.38 -11.65
N LEU A 102 -15.60 -14.11 -12.00
CA LEU A 102 -14.56 -13.72 -12.96
C LEU A 102 -13.21 -13.50 -12.26
N PRO A 103 -12.09 -13.79 -12.92
CA PRO A 103 -10.77 -13.40 -12.40
C PRO A 103 -10.68 -11.87 -12.34
N SER A 104 -9.88 -11.34 -11.42
CA SER A 104 -9.79 -9.88 -11.29
C SER A 104 -9.14 -9.25 -12.52
N THR A 105 -9.88 -8.36 -13.16
CA THR A 105 -9.51 -7.60 -14.36
C THR A 105 -8.95 -6.23 -14.00
N LEU A 106 -9.07 -5.84 -12.74
CA LEU A 106 -8.54 -4.60 -12.21
C LEU A 106 -7.01 -4.63 -12.21
N PRO A 107 -6.33 -3.57 -12.67
CA PRO A 107 -4.91 -3.43 -12.43
C PRO A 107 -4.66 -3.48 -10.91
N PRO A 108 -3.54 -4.06 -10.44
CA PRO A 108 -3.27 -4.20 -9.02
C PRO A 108 -3.44 -2.85 -8.34
N ASN A 109 -4.44 -2.78 -7.46
CA ASN A 109 -4.87 -1.55 -6.84
C ASN A 109 -3.71 -0.93 -6.05
N ASN A 110 -3.07 0.08 -6.62
CA ASN A 110 -2.09 0.91 -5.92
C ASN A 110 -2.75 1.93 -4.99
N ASN A 111 -4.10 2.01 -5.01
CA ASN A 111 -4.94 2.94 -4.27
C ASN A 111 -6.02 2.19 -3.46
N THR A 112 -5.60 1.36 -2.51
CA THR A 112 -6.48 0.85 -1.44
C THR A 112 -7.16 2.04 -0.76
N THR A 113 -8.48 2.19 -0.95
CA THR A 113 -9.27 3.19 -0.23
C THR A 113 -9.80 2.53 1.05
N THR A 114 -9.20 2.87 2.20
CA THR A 114 -9.88 3.24 3.46
C THR A 114 -8.89 3.22 4.63
N ARG A 115 -8.20 4.34 4.79
CA ARG A 115 -8.22 5.16 6.01
C ARG A 115 -7.70 6.52 5.57
N SER A 116 -8.00 7.56 6.36
CA SER A 116 -7.39 8.89 6.27
C SER A 116 -6.06 8.87 5.52
N SER A 117 -5.81 9.88 4.68
CA SER A 117 -4.45 10.19 4.21
C SER A 117 -3.55 10.60 5.39
N SER A 118 -3.42 9.74 6.42
CA SER A 118 -2.21 9.72 7.20
C SER A 118 -1.13 9.31 6.21
N THR A 119 -0.07 10.10 6.20
CA THR A 119 1.19 9.77 5.56
C THR A 119 1.81 8.59 6.34
N HIS A 120 1.10 7.45 6.37
CA HIS A 120 1.45 6.33 7.21
C HIS A 120 2.80 5.81 6.77
N THR A 121 3.79 5.90 7.65
CA THR A 121 5.14 5.42 7.41
C THR A 121 5.19 3.95 7.82
N PRO A 122 5.01 2.99 6.88
CA PRO A 122 4.90 1.59 7.24
C PRO A 122 6.15 1.14 7.99
N PHE A 123 5.95 0.53 9.16
CA PHE A 123 7.03 -0.08 9.91
C PHE A 123 7.46 -1.37 9.21
N ASN A 124 8.70 -1.43 8.77
CA ASN A 124 9.28 -2.63 8.19
C ASN A 124 9.93 -3.43 9.31
N HIS A 125 9.37 -4.60 9.63
CA HIS A 125 9.92 -5.45 10.67
C HIS A 125 11.32 -5.93 10.27
N PRO A 126 12.34 -5.78 11.14
CA PRO A 126 13.62 -6.44 10.96
C PRO A 126 13.42 -7.96 10.81
N HIS A 127 14.28 -8.60 10.02
CA HIS A 127 14.27 -10.06 9.90
C HIS A 127 14.54 -10.71 11.27
N ILE A 128 13.89 -11.84 11.58
CA ILE A 128 14.01 -12.50 12.89
C ILE A 128 15.45 -12.81 13.31
N ALA A 129 16.31 -13.11 12.35
CA ALA A 129 17.74 -13.33 12.58
C ALA A 129 18.46 -12.14 13.24
N ILE A 130 18.01 -10.90 13.00
CA ILE A 130 18.58 -9.70 13.62
C ILE A 130 18.32 -9.72 15.13
N TYR A 131 17.11 -10.09 15.55
CA TYR A 131 16.77 -10.19 16.97
C TYR A 131 17.55 -11.31 17.67
N ILE A 132 17.72 -12.46 17.00
CA ILE A 132 18.56 -13.56 17.52
C ILE A 132 20.01 -13.09 17.67
N GLY A 133 20.54 -12.38 16.66
CA GLY A 133 21.87 -11.79 16.70
C GLY A 133 22.03 -10.79 17.85
N LEU A 134 21.06 -9.91 18.07
CA LEU A 134 21.07 -8.95 19.18
C LEU A 134 21.07 -9.65 20.54
N LEU A 135 20.23 -10.68 20.73
CA LEU A 135 20.21 -11.44 21.98
C LEU A 135 21.56 -12.14 22.23
N GLY A 136 22.15 -12.75 21.20
CA GLY A 136 23.48 -13.35 21.29
C GLY A 136 24.56 -12.33 21.62
N PHE A 137 24.52 -11.15 20.98
CA PHE A 137 25.44 -10.04 21.22
C PHE A 137 25.34 -9.53 22.66
N LEU A 138 24.13 -9.27 23.16
CA LEU A 138 23.91 -8.81 24.54
C LEU A 138 24.32 -9.87 25.55
N TYR A 139 24.01 -11.14 25.28
CA TYR A 139 24.41 -12.25 26.14
C TYR A 139 25.93 -12.39 26.21
N PHE A 140 26.63 -12.28 25.07
CA PHE A 140 28.08 -12.27 25.04
C PHE A 140 28.69 -11.11 25.85
N HIS A 141 28.16 -9.89 25.71
CA HIS A 141 28.61 -8.74 26.50
C HIS A 141 28.37 -8.95 28.00
N TYR A 142 27.21 -9.50 28.37
CA TYR A 142 26.92 -9.88 29.74
C TYR A 142 27.96 -10.87 30.29
N LEU A 143 28.31 -11.91 29.50
CA LEU A 143 29.32 -12.89 29.90
C LEU A 143 30.70 -12.27 30.09
N VAL A 144 31.12 -11.38 29.19
CA VAL A 144 32.43 -10.72 29.26
C VAL A 144 32.50 -9.77 30.45
N ILE A 145 31.47 -8.94 30.66
CA ILE A 145 31.51 -7.83 31.62
C ILE A 145 31.16 -8.29 33.04
N PHE A 146 30.12 -9.10 33.19
CA PHE A 146 29.51 -9.35 34.50
C PHE A 146 29.65 -10.79 34.99
N HIS A 147 29.79 -11.77 34.08
CA HIS A 147 29.78 -13.17 34.50
C HIS A 147 31.11 -13.56 35.16
N PRO A 148 31.09 -14.10 36.40
CA PRO A 148 32.29 -14.37 37.17
C PRO A 148 33.11 -15.55 36.62
N SER A 149 32.43 -16.56 36.06
CA SER A 149 33.07 -17.76 35.49
C SER A 149 32.43 -18.11 34.15
N PRO A 150 32.73 -17.36 33.08
CA PRO A 150 32.15 -17.59 31.77
C PRO A 150 32.81 -18.80 31.08
N PRO A 151 32.30 -19.27 29.92
CA PRO A 151 32.93 -20.35 29.17
C PRO A 151 34.39 -20.04 28.79
N GLU A 152 35.22 -21.07 28.63
CA GLU A 152 36.68 -20.96 28.40
C GLU A 152 37.06 -19.95 27.30
N PHE A 153 36.34 -19.97 26.18
CA PHE A 153 36.56 -19.01 25.09
C PHE A 153 36.36 -17.55 25.54
N VAL A 154 35.35 -17.27 26.38
CA VAL A 154 35.07 -15.92 26.88
C VAL A 154 36.10 -15.51 27.93
N GLU A 155 36.59 -16.45 28.76
CA GLU A 155 37.71 -16.18 29.68
C GLU A 155 38.97 -15.78 28.92
N TYR A 156 39.28 -16.46 27.82
CA TYR A 156 40.38 -16.09 26.93
C TYR A 156 40.21 -14.68 26.34
N VAL A 157 38.99 -14.30 25.93
CA VAL A 157 38.71 -12.94 25.46
C VAL A 157 38.92 -11.92 26.59
N LYS A 158 38.42 -12.19 27.80
CA LYS A 158 38.60 -11.30 28.98
C LYS A 158 40.07 -11.13 29.38
N SER A 159 40.89 -12.16 29.20
CA SER A 159 42.32 -12.08 29.52
C SER A 159 43.13 -11.32 28.45
N THR A 160 42.61 -11.27 27.22
CA THR A 160 43.27 -10.60 26.09
C THR A 160 42.83 -9.14 25.94
N ILE A 161 41.55 -8.85 26.21
CA ILE A 161 40.93 -7.54 26.01
C ILE A 161 40.29 -7.10 27.33
N ASP A 162 40.62 -5.87 27.76
CA ASP A 162 40.03 -5.25 28.95
C ASP A 162 38.48 -5.25 28.86
N PRO A 163 37.75 -5.80 29.84
CA PRO A 163 36.29 -5.75 29.89
C PRO A 163 35.70 -4.35 29.70
N GLN A 164 36.42 -3.30 30.11
CA GLN A 164 35.99 -1.92 29.92
C GLN A 164 35.85 -1.52 28.45
N PHE A 165 36.63 -2.13 27.54
CA PHE A 165 36.49 -1.95 26.10
C PHE A 165 35.09 -2.32 25.61
N PHE A 166 34.52 -3.42 26.11
CA PHE A 166 33.17 -3.86 25.74
C PHE A 166 32.09 -2.94 26.29
N VAL A 167 32.31 -2.33 27.46
CA VAL A 167 31.44 -1.27 27.99
C VAL A 167 31.46 -0.05 27.06
N TYR A 168 32.64 0.37 26.59
CA TYR A 168 32.74 1.48 25.63
C TYR A 168 32.01 1.18 24.31
N ILE A 169 32.09 -0.06 23.80
CA ILE A 169 31.32 -0.46 22.61
C ILE A 169 29.82 -0.24 22.82
N LEU A 170 29.27 -0.68 23.96
CA LEU A 170 27.86 -0.49 24.28
C LEU A 170 27.48 1.00 24.36
N TYR A 171 28.33 1.84 24.94
CA TYR A 171 28.11 3.29 24.98
C TYR A 171 28.10 3.90 23.58
N VAL A 172 29.05 3.53 22.72
CA VAL A 172 29.13 4.03 21.34
C VAL A 172 27.87 3.63 20.56
N ILE A 173 27.45 2.37 20.67
CA ILE A 173 26.21 1.87 20.04
C ILE A 173 25.00 2.64 20.55
N LEU A 174 24.88 2.86 21.87
CA LEU A 174 23.78 3.63 22.45
C LEU A 174 23.73 5.06 21.90
N VAL A 175 24.88 5.74 21.79
CA VAL A 175 24.96 7.10 21.24
C VAL A 175 24.51 7.11 19.77
N ILE A 176 24.96 6.14 18.96
CA ILE A 176 24.55 6.00 17.56
C ILE A 176 23.03 5.80 17.49
N HIS A 177 22.47 4.89 18.28
CA HIS A 177 21.02 4.63 18.29
C HIS A 177 20.21 5.85 18.70
N LEU A 178 20.66 6.63 19.70
CA LEU A 178 20.00 7.88 20.08
C LEU A 178 20.00 8.92 18.95
N PHE A 179 21.11 9.02 18.21
CA PHE A 179 21.20 9.88 17.03
C PHE A 179 20.22 9.42 15.93
N GLU A 180 20.20 8.12 15.63
CA GLU A 180 19.28 7.55 14.65
C GLU A 180 17.81 7.71 15.04
N THR A 181 17.47 7.50 16.31
CA THR A 181 16.11 7.73 16.84
C THR A 181 15.71 9.20 16.68
N THR A 182 16.64 10.14 16.86
CA THR A 182 16.38 11.56 16.61
C THR A 182 16.04 11.81 15.14
N ILE A 183 16.77 11.20 14.20
CA ILE A 183 16.45 11.26 12.76
C ILE A 183 15.06 10.71 12.48
N VAL A 184 14.71 9.55 13.06
CA VAL A 184 13.40 8.93 12.93
C VAL A 184 12.29 9.86 13.38
N VAL A 185 12.43 10.46 14.57
CA VAL A 185 11.46 11.44 15.10
C VAL A 185 11.27 12.60 14.12
N ILE A 186 12.37 13.21 13.65
CA ILE A 186 12.32 14.30 12.68
C ILE A 186 11.58 13.88 11.40
N VAL A 187 11.91 12.71 10.84
CA VAL A 187 11.28 12.21 9.61
C VAL A 187 9.79 11.95 9.80
N LEU A 188 9.38 11.33 10.91
CA LEU A 188 7.97 11.08 11.21
C LEU A 188 7.19 12.39 11.39
N THR A 189 7.77 13.39 12.08
CA THR A 189 7.18 14.72 12.20
C THR A 189 7.03 15.40 10.84
N LEU A 190 8.08 15.40 10.00
CA LEU A 190 8.06 16.03 8.68
C LEU A 190 7.07 15.36 7.72
N ARG A 191 6.84 14.06 7.87
CA ARG A 191 5.81 13.32 7.12
C ARG A 191 4.39 13.59 7.64
N GLY A 192 4.25 14.18 8.82
CA GLY A 192 2.95 14.39 9.47
C GLY A 192 2.32 13.08 9.95
N GLU A 193 3.14 12.12 10.39
CA GLU A 193 2.66 10.86 10.95
C GLU A 193 1.87 11.12 12.24
N LYS A 194 0.65 10.59 12.31
CA LYS A 194 -0.26 10.76 13.45
C LYS A 194 -0.51 9.45 14.19
N ASP A 195 -0.13 8.31 13.62
CA ASP A 195 -0.34 7.01 14.25
C ASP A 195 0.68 6.74 15.37
N ILE A 196 0.21 6.75 16.61
CA ILE A 196 1.04 6.54 17.81
C ILE A 196 1.74 5.17 17.78
N LEU A 197 1.08 4.14 17.24
CA LEU A 197 1.69 2.82 17.17
C LEU A 197 2.92 2.81 16.25
N THR A 198 2.81 3.46 15.09
CA THR A 198 3.94 3.68 14.17
C THR A 198 5.09 4.42 14.85
N TRP A 199 4.79 5.49 15.59
CA TRP A 199 5.79 6.22 16.39
C TRP A 199 6.51 5.29 17.38
N LEU A 200 5.75 4.51 18.17
CA LEU A 200 6.31 3.59 19.15
C LEU A 200 7.18 2.52 18.49
N LEU A 201 6.71 1.88 17.41
CA LEU A 201 7.46 0.83 16.72
C LEU A 201 8.79 1.36 16.16
N TRP A 202 8.76 2.50 15.48
CA TRP A 202 9.97 3.10 14.91
C TRP A 202 10.98 3.56 15.97
N ILE A 203 10.50 4.25 17.02
CA ILE A 203 11.39 4.73 18.09
C ILE A 203 12.00 3.55 18.85
N THR A 204 11.18 2.59 19.29
CA THR A 204 11.67 1.48 20.12
C THR A 204 12.57 0.54 19.33
N SER A 205 12.22 0.22 18.09
CA SER A 205 13.06 -0.62 17.23
C SER A 205 14.39 0.04 16.89
N THR A 206 14.39 1.36 16.61
CA THR A 206 15.63 2.07 16.31
C THR A 206 16.52 2.18 17.54
N LEU A 207 15.93 2.42 18.72
CA LEU A 207 16.69 2.48 19.96
C LEU A 207 17.32 1.12 20.32
N ALA A 208 16.61 0.01 20.06
CA ALA A 208 17.09 -1.33 20.37
C ALA A 208 18.09 -1.88 19.36
N ILE A 209 17.88 -1.64 18.06
CA ILE A 209 18.57 -2.37 16.98
C ILE A 209 19.38 -1.43 16.07
N GLY A 210 19.09 -0.11 16.08
CA GLY A 210 19.64 0.86 15.14
C GLY A 210 19.14 0.59 13.74
N HIS A 211 17.91 1.03 13.40
CA HIS A 211 17.15 0.51 12.25
C HIS A 211 16.55 1.62 11.36
N PHE A 212 17.16 2.81 11.35
CA PHE A 212 16.56 3.97 10.69
C PHE A 212 16.59 3.91 9.14
N TRP A 213 17.53 3.19 8.52
CA TRP A 213 17.65 3.13 7.05
C TRP A 213 16.44 2.52 6.34
N PHE A 214 15.65 1.69 7.05
CA PHE A 214 14.40 1.14 6.53
C PHE A 214 13.32 2.20 6.27
N LEU A 215 13.48 3.43 6.78
CA LEU A 215 12.58 4.56 6.50
C LEU A 215 12.60 4.98 5.02
N TRP A 216 13.62 4.59 4.26
CA TRP A 216 13.83 4.98 2.87
C TRP A 216 13.68 3.85 1.84
N ILE A 217 13.36 2.60 2.25
CA ILE A 217 13.23 1.50 1.29
C ILE A 217 12.03 1.73 0.35
N PRO A 218 12.28 1.88 -0.97
CA PRO A 218 11.22 2.12 -1.96
C PRO A 218 10.23 0.96 -2.01
N LYS A 219 8.96 1.26 -2.32
CA LYS A 219 7.86 0.29 -2.43
C LYS A 219 8.16 -0.89 -3.41
N LYS A 220 9.09 -0.69 -4.34
CA LYS A 220 9.42 -1.62 -5.44
C LYS A 220 10.32 -2.80 -5.04
N GLU A 221 11.08 -2.69 -3.96
CA GLU A 221 11.98 -3.77 -3.50
C GLU A 221 11.36 -4.70 -2.45
N ARG A 222 10.15 -4.37 -1.97
CA ARG A 222 9.43 -5.13 -0.93
C ARG A 222 8.95 -6.52 -1.35
N LYS A 223 8.90 -6.80 -2.66
CA LYS A 223 8.50 -8.12 -3.18
C LYS A 223 9.64 -9.16 -3.20
N LYS A 224 10.86 -8.80 -2.80
CA LYS A 224 12.03 -9.70 -2.86
C LYS A 224 12.51 -10.19 -1.49
N ILE A 225 11.84 -9.84 -0.39
CA ILE A 225 12.28 -10.14 0.99
C ILE A 225 11.26 -11.05 1.71
N HIS A 226 10.55 -11.89 0.97
CA HIS A 226 9.73 -12.97 1.53
C HIS A 226 10.17 -14.29 0.92
#